data_AF-A0A840E2Y3-F1
#
_entry.id   AF-A0A840E2Y3-F1
#
_cell.length_a   1.000
_cell.length_b   1.000
_cell.length_c   1.000
_cell.angle_alpha   90.00
_cell.angle_beta   90.00
_cell.angle_gamma   90.00
#
_symmetry.space_group_name_H-M   'P 1'
#
loop_
_entity.id
_entity.type
_entity.pdbx_description
1 polymer ?
#
loop_
_entity_poly.entity_id
_entity_poly.type
_entity_poly.pdbx_seq_one_letter_code
_entity_poly.pdbx_strand_id
1 'polypeptide(L)' 'MITGPGKSLVDAIWDHFANGGLTNALTVIEQFTYLMFLRRLDEQQVNEE' A
#
# COMPACT_ATOMS: atom_id res chain seq x y z
N MET A 1 -19.80 3.34 2.79
CA MET A 1 -18.87 2.25 3.14
C MET A 1 -18.46 1.56 1.85
N ILE A 2 -17.16 1.36 1.62
CA ILE A 2 -16.72 0.47 0.53
C ILE A 2 -17.21 -0.94 0.89
N THR A 3 -17.78 -1.67 -0.06
CA THR A 3 -18.31 -3.03 0.16
C THR A 3 -17.74 -3.98 -0.90
N GLY A 4 -17.72 -5.28 -0.59
CA GLY A 4 -17.24 -6.31 -1.52
C GLY A 4 -15.71 -6.54 -1.48
N PRO A 5 -15.16 -7.26 -2.48
CA PRO A 5 -13.78 -7.78 -2.46
C PRO A 5 -12.70 -6.71 -2.29
N GLY A 6 -12.94 -5.50 -2.81
CA GLY A 6 -12.00 -4.38 -2.68
C GLY A 6 -11.82 -3.91 -1.24
N LYS A 7 -12.87 -4.00 -0.40
CA LYS A 7 -12.74 -3.68 1.03
C LYS A 7 -11.83 -4.69 1.73
N SER A 8 -12.00 -5.98 1.47
CA SER A 8 -11.20 -7.04 2.10
C SER A 8 -9.70 -6.89 1.82
N LEU A 9 -9.33 -6.42 0.62
CA LEU A 9 -7.94 -6.15 0.28
C LEU A 9 -7.39 -4.96 1.07
N VAL A 10 -8.16 -3.88 1.17
CA VAL A 10 -7.78 -2.68 1.95
C VAL A 10 -7.64 -3.03 3.43
N ASP A 11 -8.57 -3.81 3.98
CA ASP A 11 -8.52 -4.27 5.37
C ASP A 11 -7.26 -5.13 5.63
N ALA A 12 -6.91 -6.03 4.70
CA ALA A 12 -5.70 -6.86 4.84
C ALA A 12 -4.40 -6.03 4.82
N ILE A 13 -4.32 -5.01 3.95
CA ILE A 13 -3.18 -4.08 3.93
C ILE A 13 -3.08 -3.36 5.28
N TRP A 14 -4.21 -2.90 5.82
CA TRP A 14 -4.26 -2.24 7.11
C TRP A 14 -3.78 -3.15 8.25
N ASP A 15 -4.23 -4.40 8.28
CA ASP A 15 -3.81 -5.40 9.28
C ASP A 15 -2.30 -5.66 9.23
N HIS A 16 -1.70 -5.69 8.04
CA HIS A 16 -0.25 -5.82 7.90
C HIS A 16 0.52 -4.68 8.57
N PHE A 17 0.09 -3.43 8.35
CA PHE A 17 0.73 -2.28 9.00
C PHE A 17 0.49 -2.24 10.50
N ALA A 18 -0.73 -2.57 10.95
CA ALA A 18 -1.07 -2.63 12.37
C ALA A 18 -0.24 -3.67 13.12
N ASN A 19 -0.06 -4.88 12.56
CA ASN A 19 0.79 -5.93 13.13
C ASN A 19 2.28 -5.54 13.17
N GLY A 20 2.72 -4.66 12.27
CA GLY A 20 4.06 -4.08 12.25
C GLY A 20 4.28 -2.93 13.24
N GLY A 21 3.28 -2.58 14.05
CA GLY A 21 3.35 -1.46 15.01
C GLY A 21 3.09 -0.08 14.39
N LEU A 22 2.70 -0.01 13.11
CA LEU A 22 2.35 1.23 12.42
C LEU A 22 0.82 1.42 12.48
N THR A 23 0.37 2.12 13.52
CA THR A 23 -1.07 2.35 13.77
C THR A 23 -1.54 3.75 13.38
N ASN A 24 -0.62 4.68 13.10
CA ASN A 24 -0.96 6.02 12.65
C ASN A 24 -1.38 6.02 11.19
N ALA A 25 -2.63 6.40 10.93
CA ALA A 25 -3.22 6.40 9.60
C ALA A 25 -2.45 7.22 8.56
N LEU A 26 -1.96 8.40 8.94
CA LEU A 26 -1.21 9.27 8.02
C LEU A 26 0.11 8.61 7.61
N THR A 27 0.80 8.03 8.59
CA THR A 27 2.04 7.30 8.35
C THR A 27 1.81 6.10 7.44
N VAL A 28 0.76 5.30 7.67
CA VAL A 28 0.43 4.15 6.80
C VAL A 28 0.20 4.58 5.36
N ILE A 29 -0.57 5.66 5.15
CA ILE A 29 -0.84 6.19 3.81
C ILE A 29 0.46 6.66 3.14
N GLU A 30 1.32 7.36 3.88
CA GLU A 30 2.60 7.83 3.37
C GLU A 30 3.51 6.67 2.95
N GLN A 31 3.69 5.68 3.82
CA GLN A 31 4.51 4.49 3.52
C GLN A 31 3.96 3.72 2.32
N PHE A 32 2.64 3.53 2.26
CA PHE A 32 1.99 2.88 1.13
C PHE A 32 2.21 3.65 -0.19
N THR A 33 2.15 4.97 -0.13
CA THR A 33 2.42 5.83 -1.31
C THR A 33 3.86 5.70 -1.78
N TYR A 34 4.83 5.63 -0.87
CA TYR A 34 6.23 5.39 -1.23
C TYR A 34 6.44 4.03 -1.90
N LEU A 35 5.80 2.97 -1.41
CA LEU A 35 5.88 1.65 -2.04
C LEU A 35 5.29 1.66 -3.46
N MET A 36 4.14 2.31 -3.66
CA MET A 36 3.55 2.45 -5.00
C MET A 36 4.46 3.25 -5.94
N PHE A 37 5.11 4.31 -5.44
CA PHE A 37 6.05 5.09 -6.22
C PHE A 37 7.27 4.26 -6.64
N LEU A 38 7.90 3.54 -5.70
CA LEU A 38 9.04 2.66 -5.98
C LEU A 38 8.69 1.59 -7.00
N ARG A 39 7.54 0.93 -6.83
CA ARG A 39 7.05 -0.07 -7.78
C ARG A 39 6.88 0.51 -9.18
N ARG A 40 6.31 1.70 -9.30
CA ARG A 40 6.13 2.35 -10.59
C ARG A 40 7.46 2.71 -11.25
N LEU A 41 8.44 3.14 -10.46
CA LEU A 41 9.79 3.42 -10.96
C LEU A 41 10.44 2.13 -11.50
N ASP A 42 10.33 1.02 -10.77
CA ASP A 42 10.81 -0.30 -11.20
C ASP A 42 10.14 -0.78 -12.49
N GLU A 43 8.81 -0.62 -12.59
CA GLU A 43 8.06 -0.92 -13.81
C GLU A 43 8.49 -0.04 -15.00
N GLN A 44 8.84 1.23 -14.78
CA GLN A 44 9.36 2.10 -15.84
C GLN A 44 10.74 1.64 -16.31
N GLN A 45 11.65 1.34 -15.38
CA GLN A 45 12.98 0.82 -15.69
C GLN A 45 12.91 -0.47 -16.51
N VAL A 46 12.09 -1.44 -16.09
CA VAL A 46 11.93 -2.71 -16.81
C VAL A 46 11.38 -2.53 -18.23
N ASN A 47 10.56 -1.50 -18.47
CA ASN A 47 10.03 -1.22 -19.81
C ASN A 47 11.02 -0.45 -20.70
N GLU A 48 12.04 0.19 -20.12
CA GLU A 48 13.08 0.92 -20.85
C GLU A 48 14.26 0.03 -21.29
N GLU A 49 14.40 -1.17 -20.70
CA GLU A 49 15.37 -2.23 -21.05
C GLU A 49 14.85 -3.19 -22.13
#